data_AF-A0A1Q5N739-F1
#
_entry.id   AF-A0A1Q5N739-F1
#
_cell.length_a   1.000
_cell.length_b   1.000
_cell.length_c   1.000
_cell.angle_alpha   90.00
_cell.angle_beta   90.00
_cell.angle_gamma   90.00
#
_symmetry.space_group_name_H-M   'P 1'
#
loop_
_entity.id
_entity.type
_entity.pdbx_description
1 polymer ?
#
loop_
_entity_poly.entity_id
_entity_poly.type
_entity_poly.pdbx_seq_one_letter_code
_entity_poly.pdbx_strand_id
1 'polypeptide(L)'
;MASGLDRHQRYAVALFRIVTALLFASHGAASLFGVLGGARGGGTIAAGTWPGWYAAAIQLVAGALVLLGAGTRPAAFVASGSMAYAYFTVHQPGALWPLQNGGEGAAMFCWAFLLLGFTGPGALAVDGLVASRASGRGHRDERGPQAAAA
;
A
#
# COMPACT_ATOMS: atom_id res chain seq x y z
N MET A 1 -29.42 -10.85 9.25
CA MET A 1 -28.40 -11.90 9.07
C MET A 1 -27.31 -11.35 8.16
N ALA A 2 -26.32 -10.66 8.74
CA ALA A 2 -25.14 -10.24 8.01
C ALA A 2 -24.15 -11.42 8.10
N SER A 3 -24.11 -12.20 7.01
CA SER A 3 -23.50 -13.52 6.89
C SER A 3 -21.98 -13.46 7.10
N GLY A 4 -21.33 -14.59 7.42
CA GLY A 4 -19.90 -14.70 7.76
C GLY A 4 -18.87 -14.00 6.84
N LEU A 5 -19.25 -13.49 5.67
CA LEU A 5 -18.48 -12.56 4.86
C LEU A 5 -17.96 -11.34 5.65
N ASP A 6 -18.79 -10.74 6.50
CA ASP A 6 -18.38 -9.53 7.25
C ASP A 6 -17.23 -9.81 8.22
N ARG A 7 -17.18 -11.04 8.77
CA ARG A 7 -16.10 -11.50 9.65
C ARG A 7 -14.77 -11.63 8.91
N HIS A 8 -14.81 -12.07 7.64
CA HIS A 8 -13.62 -12.30 6.83
C HIS A 8 -13.22 -11.10 5.96
N GLN A 9 -14.10 -10.10 5.79
CA GLN A 9 -13.84 -8.89 5.02
C GLN A 9 -12.55 -8.19 5.43
N ARG A 10 -12.27 -8.07 6.74
CA ARG A 10 -11.02 -7.47 7.24
C ARG A 10 -9.75 -8.21 6.79
N TYR A 11 -9.84 -9.53 6.62
CA TYR A 11 -8.72 -10.36 6.15
C TYR A 11 -8.60 -10.32 4.63
N ALA A 12 -9.72 -10.29 3.91
CA ALA A 12 -9.73 -10.09 2.46
C ALA A 12 -9.10 -8.75 2.07
N VAL A 13 -9.46 -7.66 2.77
CA VAL A 13 -8.83 -6.33 2.58
C VAL A 13 -7.35 -6.38 2.93
N ALA A 14 -6.95 -7.08 3.99
CA ALA A 14 -5.54 -7.22 4.34
C ALA A 14 -4.74 -7.97 3.27
N LEU A 15 -5.27 -9.06 2.72
CA LEU A 15 -4.63 -9.81 1.65
C LEU A 15 -4.51 -8.96 0.37
N PHE A 16 -5.60 -8.27 -0.01
CA PHE A 16 -5.60 -7.35 -1.14
C PHE A 16 -4.55 -6.25 -0.97
N ARG A 17 -4.50 -5.63 0.22
CA ARG A 17 -3.48 -4.64 0.60
C ARG A 17 -2.08 -5.20 0.42
N ILE A 18 -1.80 -6.36 0.99
CA ILE A 18 -0.47 -6.99 0.98
C ILE A 18 -0.02 -7.28 -0.45
N VAL A 19 -0.86 -7.95 -1.25
CA VAL A 19 -0.50 -8.34 -2.63
C VAL A 19 -0.31 -7.10 -3.50
N THR A 20 -1.26 -6.17 -3.47
CA THR A 20 -1.19 -4.94 -4.30
C THR A 20 0.04 -4.12 -3.94
N ALA A 21 0.30 -3.91 -2.65
CA ALA A 21 1.43 -3.11 -2.18
C ALA A 21 2.78 -3.79 -2.44
N LEU A 22 2.85 -5.12 -2.34
CA LEU A 22 4.05 -5.89 -2.69
C LEU A 22 4.39 -5.74 -4.18
N LEU A 23 3.41 -5.88 -5.07
CA LEU A 23 3.62 -5.71 -6.51
C LEU A 23 4.07 -4.28 -6.85
N PHE A 24 3.45 -3.29 -6.23
CA PHE A 24 3.82 -1.88 -6.40
C PHE A 24 5.25 -1.60 -5.90
N ALA A 25 5.60 -2.08 -4.70
CA ALA A 25 6.95 -1.94 -4.16
C ALA A 25 7.99 -2.67 -5.02
N SER A 26 7.62 -3.81 -5.61
CA SER A 26 8.49 -4.58 -6.51
C SER A 26 8.84 -3.80 -7.78
N HIS A 27 7.90 -3.06 -8.37
CA HIS A 27 8.20 -2.18 -9.50
C HIS A 27 9.17 -1.06 -9.13
N GLY A 28 9.02 -0.48 -7.94
CA GLY A 28 9.95 0.50 -7.39
C GLY A 28 11.35 -0.09 -7.18
N ALA A 29 11.43 -1.27 -6.56
CA ALA A 29 12.69 -1.98 -6.33
C ALA A 29 13.39 -2.34 -7.65
N ALA A 30 12.63 -2.87 -8.62
CA ALA A 30 13.17 -3.19 -9.94
C ALA A 30 13.75 -1.96 -10.64
N SER A 31 13.04 -0.83 -10.55
CA SER A 31 13.45 0.41 -11.20
C SER A 31 14.63 1.10 -10.53
N LEU A 32 14.73 1.04 -9.20
CA LEU A 32 15.79 1.72 -8.44
C LEU A 32 17.07 0.88 -8.29
N PHE A 33 16.93 -0.44 -8.17
CA PHE A 33 18.04 -1.33 -7.81
C PHE A 33 18.37 -2.36 -8.90
N GLY A 34 17.59 -2.45 -9.98
CA GLY A 34 17.85 -3.37 -11.09
C GLY A 34 17.58 -4.83 -10.73
N VAL A 35 16.87 -5.08 -9.64
CA VAL A 35 16.45 -6.41 -9.19
C VAL A 35 15.15 -6.84 -9.88
N LEU A 36 14.71 -8.09 -9.71
CA LEU A 36 13.41 -8.58 -10.21
C LEU A 36 13.20 -8.39 -11.73
N GLY A 37 14.29 -8.37 -12.52
CA GLY A 37 14.26 -8.13 -13.97
C GLY A 37 14.54 -6.67 -14.39
N GLY A 38 14.73 -5.75 -13.45
CA GLY A 38 15.14 -4.37 -13.70
C GLY A 38 14.08 -3.49 -14.37
N ALA A 39 14.42 -2.22 -14.62
CA ALA A 39 13.55 -1.29 -15.31
C ALA A 39 13.34 -1.70 -16.78
N ARG A 40 12.09 -1.85 -17.26
CA ARG A 40 11.79 -2.15 -18.68
C ARG A 40 12.61 -3.30 -19.29
N GLY A 41 12.91 -4.34 -18.50
CA GLY A 41 13.68 -5.50 -18.95
C GLY A 41 15.18 -5.44 -18.68
N GLY A 42 15.69 -4.44 -17.95
CA GLY A 42 17.04 -4.47 -17.39
C GLY A 42 17.55 -3.14 -16.85
N GLY A 43 18.48 -3.21 -15.88
CA GLY A 43 19.15 -2.04 -15.33
C GLY A 43 18.29 -1.19 -14.40
N THR A 44 18.75 0.03 -14.11
CA THR A 44 18.14 0.98 -13.19
C THR A 44 17.74 2.27 -13.92
N ILE A 45 16.80 3.02 -13.31
CA ILE A 45 16.52 4.39 -13.71
C ILE A 45 17.52 5.31 -13.01
N ALA A 46 18.22 6.15 -13.77
CA ALA A 46 19.18 7.11 -13.23
C ALA A 46 18.53 8.07 -12.21
N ALA A 47 19.23 8.35 -11.12
CA ALA A 47 18.75 9.19 -10.03
C ALA A 47 18.29 10.58 -10.51
N GLY A 48 17.13 11.03 -10.02
CA GLY A 48 16.55 12.33 -10.37
C GLY A 48 15.88 12.42 -11.75
N THR A 49 15.82 11.32 -12.52
CA THR A 49 15.16 11.32 -13.83
C THR A 49 13.65 11.54 -13.68
N TRP A 50 13.12 12.61 -14.29
CA TRP A 50 11.69 12.90 -14.30
C TRP A 50 10.96 12.18 -15.45
N PRO A 51 9.76 11.61 -15.23
CA PRO A 51 9.13 11.34 -13.93
C PRO A 51 9.58 10.01 -13.31
N GLY A 52 10.34 9.20 -14.05
CA GLY A 52 10.54 7.76 -13.77
C GLY A 52 11.19 7.45 -12.41
N TRP A 53 12.23 8.18 -12.00
CA TRP A 53 12.92 7.90 -10.75
C TRP A 53 12.05 8.22 -9.52
N TYR A 54 11.32 9.34 -9.57
CA TYR A 54 10.38 9.73 -8.51
C TYR A 54 9.20 8.75 -8.42
N ALA A 55 8.67 8.31 -9.56
CA ALA A 55 7.65 7.27 -9.59
C ALA A 55 8.16 5.98 -8.94
N ALA A 56 9.40 5.58 -9.21
CA ALA A 56 10.00 4.38 -8.62
C ALA A 56 10.23 4.51 -7.10
N ALA A 57 10.67 5.68 -6.64
CA ALA A 57 10.81 5.99 -5.22
C ALA A 57 9.47 5.95 -4.47
N ILE A 58 8.42 6.56 -5.04
CA ILE A 58 7.06 6.49 -4.48
C ILE A 58 6.57 5.05 -4.46
N GLN A 59 6.77 4.30 -5.55
CA GLN A 59 6.38 2.89 -5.64
C GLN A 59 6.97 2.05 -4.51
N LEU A 60 8.27 2.20 -4.27
CA LEU A 60 8.96 1.47 -3.21
C LEU A 60 8.50 1.92 -1.81
N VAL A 61 8.53 3.22 -1.52
CA VAL A 61 8.30 3.73 -0.17
C VAL A 61 6.82 3.63 0.22
N ALA A 62 5.91 4.14 -0.63
CA ALA A 62 4.48 4.05 -0.35
C ALA A 62 4.00 2.60 -0.40
N GLY A 63 4.52 1.79 -1.33
CA GLY A 63 4.27 0.35 -1.38
C GLY A 63 4.68 -0.34 -0.08
N ALA A 64 5.89 -0.08 0.43
CA ALA A 64 6.35 -0.67 1.69
C ALA A 64 5.49 -0.24 2.90
N LEU A 65 5.13 1.04 3.01
CA LEU A 65 4.26 1.54 4.07
C LEU A 65 2.87 0.88 4.04
N VAL A 66 2.25 0.82 2.86
CA VAL A 66 0.95 0.14 2.68
C VAL A 66 1.06 -1.35 2.93
N LEU A 67 2.15 -2.01 2.52
CA LEU A 67 2.42 -3.43 2.75
C LEU A 67 2.51 -3.77 4.23
N LEU A 68 3.19 -2.94 5.03
CA LEU A 68 3.28 -3.10 6.48
C LEU A 68 1.99 -2.67 7.19
N GLY A 69 1.18 -1.84 6.53
CA GLY A 69 -0.05 -1.30 7.09
C GLY A 69 0.26 -0.17 8.08
N ALA A 70 1.34 0.56 7.83
CA ALA A 70 1.79 1.72 8.60
C ALA A 70 1.41 3.00 7.86
N GLY A 71 0.57 3.85 8.46
CA GLY A 71 0.09 5.06 7.79
C GLY A 71 -0.64 4.75 6.47
N THR A 72 -1.41 3.65 6.43
CA THR A 72 -1.95 3.09 5.18
C THR A 72 -2.72 4.12 4.36
N ARG A 73 -3.57 4.93 5.01
CA ARG A 73 -4.42 5.91 4.31
C ARG A 73 -3.62 6.99 3.57
N PRO A 74 -2.73 7.77 4.24
CA PRO A 74 -1.94 8.76 3.54
C PRO A 74 -0.98 8.13 2.51
N ALA A 75 -0.36 6.99 2.82
CA ALA A 75 0.53 6.30 1.88
C ALA A 75 -0.21 5.84 0.62
N ALA A 76 -1.40 5.26 0.78
CA ALA A 76 -2.24 4.84 -0.34
C ALA A 76 -2.75 6.04 -1.16
N PHE A 77 -3.10 7.16 -0.53
CA PHE A 77 -3.48 8.37 -1.26
C PHE A 77 -2.35 8.90 -2.15
N VAL A 78 -1.12 8.93 -1.64
CA VAL A 78 0.08 9.32 -2.42
C VAL A 78 0.34 8.33 -3.56
N ALA A 79 0.29 7.02 -3.28
CA ALA A 79 0.46 6.00 -4.31
C ALA A 79 -0.58 6.13 -5.42
N SER A 80 -1.85 6.33 -5.04
CA SER A 80 -2.97 6.56 -5.97
C SER A 80 -2.73 7.79 -6.85
N GLY A 81 -2.39 8.94 -6.25
CA GLY A 81 -2.10 10.16 -6.98
C GLY A 81 -0.93 10.03 -7.95
N SER A 82 0.13 9.32 -7.57
CA SER A 82 1.28 9.08 -8.46
C SER A 82 0.90 8.27 -9.71
N MET A 83 -0.02 7.33 -9.57
CA MET A 83 -0.50 6.50 -10.68
C MET A 83 -1.54 7.23 -11.54
N ALA A 84 -2.36 8.09 -10.95
CA ALA A 84 -3.18 9.03 -11.71
C ALA A 84 -2.31 9.95 -12.57
N TYR A 85 -1.25 10.54 -11.98
CA TYR A 85 -0.28 11.35 -12.72
C TYR A 85 0.35 10.54 -13.87
N ALA A 86 0.83 9.31 -13.60
CA ALA A 86 1.41 8.44 -14.62
C ALA A 86 0.41 8.18 -15.76
N TYR A 87 -0.86 7.90 -15.45
CA TYR A 87 -1.87 7.68 -16.47
C TYR A 87 -2.02 8.91 -17.38
N PHE A 88 -2.31 10.08 -16.82
CA PHE A 88 -2.63 11.27 -17.62
C PHE A 88 -1.43 11.88 -18.33
N THR A 89 -0.21 11.72 -17.80
CA THR A 89 0.99 12.36 -18.37
C THR A 89 1.89 11.43 -19.17
N VAL A 90 1.89 10.13 -18.87
CA VAL A 90 2.75 9.14 -19.55
C VAL A 90 1.96 8.28 -20.53
N HIS A 91 0.77 7.83 -20.15
CA HIS A 91 0.00 6.86 -20.95
C HIS A 91 -1.05 7.49 -21.86
N GLN A 92 -1.87 8.40 -21.33
CA GLN A 92 -2.98 9.03 -22.05
C GLN A 92 -2.56 9.74 -23.36
N PRO A 93 -1.36 10.35 -23.48
CA PRO A 93 -0.89 10.88 -24.76
C PRO A 93 -0.79 9.85 -25.90
N GLY A 94 -0.66 8.56 -25.57
CA GLY A 94 -0.61 7.47 -26.57
C GLY A 94 -1.98 7.05 -27.09
N ALA A 95 -3.01 7.05 -26.24
CA ALA A 95 -4.42 6.82 -26.59
C ALA A 95 -5.33 7.13 -25.38
N LEU A 96 -6.63 7.32 -25.60
CA LEU A 96 -7.56 7.58 -24.50
C LEU A 96 -7.77 6.35 -23.59
N TRP A 97 -7.84 5.14 -24.16
CA TRP A 97 -8.16 3.92 -23.43
C TRP A 97 -6.90 3.23 -22.88
N PRO A 98 -6.89 2.78 -21.61
CA PRO A 98 -5.74 2.10 -21.00
C PRO A 98 -5.25 0.91 -21.82
N LEU A 99 -6.20 0.15 -22.38
CA LEU A 99 -5.96 -1.03 -23.21
C LEU A 99 -5.13 -0.72 -24.47
N GLN A 100 -5.18 0.52 -24.96
CA GLN A 100 -4.50 0.94 -26.18
C GLN A 100 -3.15 1.62 -25.92
N ASN A 101 -2.89 2.08 -24.68
CA ASN A 101 -1.71 2.88 -24.35
C ASN A 101 -0.80 2.25 -23.28
N GLY A 102 -1.08 1.01 -22.86
CA GLY A 102 -0.33 0.30 -21.82
C GLY A 102 -0.52 0.87 -20.41
N GLY A 103 -1.53 1.72 -20.20
CA GLY A 103 -1.81 2.40 -18.94
C GLY A 103 -2.73 1.63 -17.99
N GLU A 104 -3.08 0.38 -18.31
CA GLU A 104 -3.94 -0.46 -17.48
C GLU A 104 -3.39 -0.63 -16.06
N GLY A 105 -2.07 -0.86 -15.92
CA GLY A 105 -1.42 -0.96 -14.62
C GLY A 105 -1.53 0.33 -13.81
N ALA A 106 -1.29 1.48 -14.43
CA ALA A 106 -1.44 2.79 -13.78
C ALA A 106 -2.88 3.02 -13.32
N ALA A 107 -3.87 2.75 -14.17
CA ALA A 107 -5.27 2.88 -13.80
C ALA A 107 -5.66 1.94 -12.65
N MET A 108 -5.26 0.67 -12.70
CA MET A 108 -5.61 -0.32 -11.68
C MET A 108 -4.94 -0.02 -10.34
N PHE A 109 -3.65 0.31 -10.31
CA PHE A 109 -3.00 0.73 -9.07
C PHE A 109 -3.60 2.02 -8.50
N CYS A 110 -3.93 3.00 -9.37
CA CYS A 110 -4.59 4.23 -8.95
C CYS A 110 -5.88 3.94 -8.16
N TRP A 111 -6.79 3.15 -8.74
CA TRP A 111 -8.07 2.83 -8.12
C TRP A 111 -7.94 1.87 -6.94
N ALA A 112 -7.02 0.90 -6.99
CA ALA A 112 -6.77 -0.03 -5.88
C ALA A 112 -6.27 0.72 -4.63
N PHE A 113 -5.31 1.63 -4.78
CA PHE A 113 -4.83 2.42 -3.65
C PHE A 113 -5.85 3.47 -3.19
N LEU A 114 -6.64 4.04 -4.10
CA LEU A 114 -7.73 4.94 -3.71
C LEU A 114 -8.73 4.21 -2.81
N LEU A 115 -9.12 2.99 -3.19
CA LEU A 115 -9.99 2.14 -2.39
C LEU A 115 -9.39 1.85 -1.01
N LEU A 116 -8.10 1.48 -0.94
CA LEU A 116 -7.39 1.27 0.34
C LEU A 116 -7.33 2.54 1.21
N GLY A 117 -7.28 3.73 0.60
CA GLY A 117 -7.40 5.01 1.29
C GLY A 117 -8.71 5.13 2.07
N PHE A 118 -9.82 4.64 1.52
CA PHE A 118 -11.14 4.68 2.15
C PHE A 118 -11.38 3.49 3.10
N THR A 119 -11.14 2.27 2.63
CA THR A 119 -11.36 1.05 3.44
C THR A 119 -10.42 0.95 4.62
N GLY A 120 -9.26 1.60 4.54
CA GLY A 120 -8.21 1.53 5.55
C GLY A 120 -7.44 0.21 5.52
N PRO A 121 -6.60 -0.04 6.55
CA PRO A 121 -5.59 -1.09 6.56
C PRO A 121 -6.11 -2.55 6.56
N GLY A 122 -7.35 -2.78 6.96
CA GLY A 122 -7.85 -4.13 7.25
C GLY A 122 -7.16 -4.77 8.47
N ALA A 123 -7.14 -6.10 8.51
CA ALA A 123 -6.41 -6.88 9.53
C ALA A 123 -4.89 -6.83 9.32
N LEU A 124 -4.12 -7.31 10.32
CA LEU A 124 -2.67 -7.54 10.23
C LEU A 124 -1.83 -6.29 9.92
N ALA A 125 -2.35 -5.10 10.22
CA ALA A 125 -1.63 -3.85 10.04
C ALA A 125 -0.87 -3.48 11.32
N VAL A 126 0.37 -3.01 11.14
CA VAL A 126 1.25 -2.61 12.25
C VAL A 126 0.57 -1.57 13.15
N ASP A 127 -0.11 -0.58 12.58
CA ASP A 127 -0.82 0.46 13.34
C ASP A 127 -1.84 -0.15 14.33
N GLY A 128 -2.58 -1.17 13.92
CA GLY A 128 -3.57 -1.86 14.77
C GLY A 128 -2.94 -2.74 15.84
N LEU A 129 -1.79 -3.37 15.56
CA LEU A 129 -1.06 -4.18 16.53
C LEU A 129 -0.46 -3.31 17.64
N VAL A 130 0.08 -2.14 17.31
CA VAL A 130 0.62 -1.20 18.29
C VAL A 130 -0.49 -0.63 19.19
N ALA A 131 -1.62 -0.22 18.61
CA ALA A 131 -2.77 0.28 19.38
C ALA A 131 -3.34 -0.78 20.35
N SER A 132 -3.48 -2.03 19.89
CA SER A 132 -3.99 -3.12 20.75
C SER A 132 -3.08 -3.46 21.94
N ARG A 133 -1.76 -3.34 21.77
CA ARG A 133 -0.77 -3.54 22.85
C ARG A 133 -0.80 -2.41 23.88
N ALA A 134 -1.04 -1.18 23.46
CA ALA A 134 -1.15 -0.04 24.37
C ALA A 134 -2.36 -0.18 25.31
N SER A 135 -3.54 -0.56 24.78
CA SER A 135 -4.73 -0.81 25.61
C SER A 135 -4.58 -2.02 26.56
N GLY A 136 -3.87 -3.08 26.15
CA GLY A 136 -3.64 -4.25 26.99
C GLY A 136 -2.71 -4.01 28.18
N ARG A 137 -1.84 -2.98 28.11
CA ARG A 137 -0.98 -2.57 29.22
C ARG A 137 -1.75 -1.80 30.29
N GLY A 138 -2.61 -0.85 29.89
CA GLY A 138 -3.43 -0.07 30.84
C GLY A 138 -4.35 -0.94 31.71
N HIS A 139 -4.96 -1.98 31.12
CA HIS A 139 -5.87 -2.87 31.86
C HIS A 139 -5.18 -3.82 32.86
N ARG A 140 -3.86 -4.04 32.73
CA ARG A 140 -3.07 -4.82 33.70
C ARG A 140 -2.64 -3.99 34.89
N ASP A 141 -2.31 -2.72 34.68
CA ASP A 141 -1.92 -1.81 35.76
C ASP A 141 -3.09 -1.47 36.70
N GLU A 142 -4.32 -1.41 36.17
CA GLU A 142 -5.55 -1.21 36.99
C GLU A 142 -5.95 -2.44 37.82
N ARG A 143 -5.39 -3.62 37.54
CA ARG A 143 -5.60 -4.86 38.33
C ARG A 143 -4.43 -5.17 39.29
N GLY A 144 -3.57 -4.18 39.54
CA GLY A 144 -2.63 -4.18 40.67
C GLY A 144 -3.33 -4.11 42.03
N PRO A 145 -2.64 -4.44 43.13
CA PRO A 145 -3.02 -5.46 44.13
C PRO A 145 -4.27 -5.15 44.96
N GLN A 146 -5.46 -5.56 44.48
CA GLN A 146 -6.65 -5.74 45.34
C GLN A 146 -6.83 -7.19 45.84
N ALA A 147 -5.96 -8.13 45.41
CA ALA A 147 -6.06 -9.55 45.76
C ALA A 147 -5.22 -10.00 46.97
N ALA A 148 -4.59 -9.07 47.71
CA ALA A 148 -3.69 -9.39 48.83
C ALA A 148 -4.26 -9.05 50.22
N ALA A 149 -5.56 -8.75 50.33
CA ALA A 149 -6.19 -8.28 51.58
C ALA A 149 -7.48 -9.03 51.95
N ALA A 150 -7.51 -10.36 51.79
CA ALA A 150 -8.58 -11.23 52.29
C ALA A 150 -8.03 -12.28 53.25
#